data_AF-A0A8T3ZTP3-F1
#
_entry.id   AF-A0A8T3ZTP3-F1
#
_cell.length_a   1.000
_cell.length_b   1.000
_cell.length_c   1.000
_cell.angle_alpha   90.00
_cell.angle_beta   90.00
_cell.angle_gamma   90.00
#
_symmetry.space_group_name_H-M   'P 1'
#
loop_
_entity.id
_entity.type
_entity.pdbx_description
1 polymer ?
#
loop_
_entity_poly.entity_id
_entity_poly.type
_entity_poly.pdbx_seq_one_letter_code
_entity_poly.pdbx_strand_id
1 'polypeptide(L)' 'MPDLELLRSMFVRTYAAVPAKLREEIVVLVDERPFNWNSAFLEIQGRTETGDSILRHLDELGLLSVDEGK' A
#
# COMPACT_ATOMS: atom_id res chain seq x y z
N MET A 1 8.46 8.35 -12.69
CA MET A 1 8.20 7.83 -11.34
C MET A 1 6.88 8.41 -10.87
N PRO A 2 5.94 7.59 -10.38
CA PRO A 2 4.68 8.11 -9.84
C PRO A 2 4.94 9.03 -8.66
N ASP A 3 4.08 10.02 -8.47
CA ASP A 3 4.13 10.92 -7.31
C ASP A 3 3.83 10.13 -6.04
N LEU A 4 4.83 10.00 -5.16
CA LEU A 4 4.70 9.23 -3.93
C LEU A 4 3.62 9.81 -2.99
N GLU A 5 3.39 11.12 -2.98
CA GLU A 5 2.34 11.70 -2.14
C GLU A 5 0.94 11.32 -2.65
N LEU A 6 0.76 11.23 -3.97
CA LEU A 6 -0.46 10.72 -4.57
C LEU A 6 -0.70 9.25 -4.19
N LEU A 7 0.33 8.40 -4.31
CA LEU A 7 0.24 6.98 -3.94
C LEU A 7 -0.06 6.79 -2.45
N ARG A 8 0.51 7.61 -1.56
CA ARG A 8 0.18 7.59 -0.12
C ARG A 8 -1.30 7.88 0.12
N SER A 9 -1.84 8.90 -0.54
CA SER A 9 -3.26 9.24 -0.43
C SER A 9 -4.15 8.08 -0.89
N MET A 10 -3.82 7.47 -2.02
CA MET A 10 -4.54 6.31 -2.58
C MET A 10 -4.45 5.09 -1.67
N PHE A 11 -3.28 4.84 -1.09
CA PHE A 11 -3.08 3.77 -0.11
C PHE A 11 -3.94 3.98 1.14
N VAL A 12 -3.98 5.19 1.72
CA VAL A 12 -4.81 5.47 2.91
C VAL A 12 -6.29 5.20 2.62
N ARG A 13 -6.78 5.60 1.44
CA ARG A 13 -8.16 5.30 1.01
C ARG A 13 -8.40 3.79 0.88
N THR A 14 -7.48 3.07 0.25
CA THR A 14 -7.56 1.62 0.07
C THR A 14 -7.54 0.90 1.41
N TYR A 15 -6.56 1.21 2.26
CA TYR A 15 -6.41 0.66 3.60
C TYR A 15 -7.65 0.87 4.47
N ALA A 16 -8.27 2.05 4.40
CA ALA A 16 -9.51 2.34 5.11
C ALA A 16 -10.69 1.44 4.67
N ALA A 17 -10.73 1.07 3.38
CA ALA A 17 -11.74 0.16 2.83
C ALA A 17 -11.48 -1.32 3.15
N VAL A 18 -10.24 -1.71 3.48
CA VAL A 18 -9.90 -3.09 3.85
C VAL A 18 -10.51 -3.45 5.21
N PRO A 19 -11.33 -4.52 5.30
CA PRO A 19 -11.87 -5.03 6.57
C PRO A 19 -10.76 -5.36 7.58
N ALA A 20 -11.00 -5.08 8.86
CA ALA A 20 -9.98 -5.20 9.91
C ALA A 20 -9.24 -6.54 9.92
N LYS A 21 -9.96 -7.66 9.79
CA LYS A 21 -9.35 -9.01 9.76
C LYS A 21 -8.44 -9.23 8.55
N LEU A 22 -8.80 -8.67 7.38
CA LEU A 22 -7.98 -8.79 6.18
C LEU A 22 -6.71 -7.94 6.25
N ARG A 23 -6.60 -6.99 7.20
CA ARG A 23 -5.39 -6.16 7.34
C ARG A 23 -4.19 -6.94 7.90
N GLU A 24 -4.43 -8.10 8.49
CA GLU A 24 -3.39 -8.99 9.01
C GLU A 24 -2.76 -9.87 7.91
N GLU A 25 -3.44 -10.01 6.78
CA GLU A 25 -3.00 -10.82 5.64
C GLU A 25 -1.90 -10.12 4.83
N ILE A 26 -0.96 -10.92 4.31
CA ILE A 26 0.14 -10.42 3.47
C ILE A 26 -0.41 -9.82 2.18
N VAL A 27 0.05 -8.61 1.85
CA VAL A 27 -0.36 -7.89 0.63
C VAL A 27 0.77 -7.77 -0.38
N VAL A 28 2.03 -7.70 0.07
CA VAL A 28 3.17 -7.49 -0.81
C VAL A 28 4.45 -8.10 -0.24
N LEU A 29 5.38 -8.45 -1.12
CA LEU A 29 6.75 -8.80 -0.75
C LEU A 29 7.69 -7.70 -1.27
N VAL A 30 8.56 -7.19 -0.41
CA VAL A 30 9.62 -6.23 -0.75
C VAL A 30 10.93 -6.77 -0.19
N ASP A 31 11.95 -6.91 -1.04
CA ASP A 31 13.24 -7.55 -0.70
C ASP A 31 13.06 -8.91 -0.01
N GLU A 32 12.20 -9.77 -0.58
CA GLU A 32 11.85 -11.10 -0.04
C GLU A 32 11.20 -11.09 1.36
N ARG A 33 10.90 -9.90 1.91
CA ARG A 33 10.21 -9.75 3.20
C ARG A 33 8.72 -9.52 2.98
N PRO A 34 7.84 -10.29 3.63
CA PRO A 34 6.40 -10.13 3.49
C PRO A 34 5.89 -8.98 4.37
N PHE A 35 4.99 -8.17 3.81
CA PHE A 35 4.28 -7.11 4.52
C PHE A 35 2.78 -7.33 4.41
N ASN A 36 2.07 -7.22 5.53
CA ASN A 36 0.61 -7.13 5.55
C ASN A 36 0.17 -5.66 5.51
N TRP A 37 -1.13 -5.41 5.40
CA TRP A 37 -1.64 -4.04 5.34
C TRP A 37 -1.24 -3.19 6.55
N ASN A 38 -1.21 -3.77 7.75
CA ASN A 38 -0.83 -3.06 8.98
C ASN A 38 0.65 -2.65 8.98
N SER A 39 1.56 -3.58 8.69
CA SER A 39 2.99 -3.27 8.63
C SER A 39 3.32 -2.34 7.46
N ALA A 40 2.66 -2.53 6.31
CA ALA A 40 2.75 -1.60 5.19
C ALA A 40 2.32 -0.18 5.57
N PHE A 41 1.20 -0.04 6.31
CA PHE A 41 0.73 1.26 6.78
C PHE A 41 1.77 1.96 7.67
N LEU A 42 2.41 1.23 8.59
CA LEU A 42 3.44 1.78 9.46
C LEU A 42 4.66 2.30 8.68
N GLU A 43 5.17 1.51 7.72
CA GLU A 43 6.29 1.91 6.86
C GLU A 43 5.96 3.13 6.00
N ILE A 44 4.76 3.13 5.39
CA ILE A 44 4.30 4.21 4.51
C ILE A 44 4.08 5.51 5.28
N GLN A 45 3.43 5.46 6.45
CA GLN A 45 3.26 6.63 7.33
C GLN A 45 4.58 7.12 7.89
N GLY A 46 5.51 6.20 8.16
CA GLY A 46 6.87 6.49 8.58
C GLY A 46 7.74 7.12 7.48
N ARG A 47 7.25 7.18 6.22
CA ARG A 47 8.00 7.67 5.06
C ARG A 47 9.37 7.01 4.91
N THR A 48 9.42 5.71 5.13
CA THR A 48 10.65 4.93 4.99
C THR A 48 10.91 4.57 3.53
N GLU A 49 12.16 4.24 3.18
CA GLU A 49 12.50 3.72 1.84
C GLU A 49 11.75 2.41 1.52
N THR A 50 11.53 1.58 2.55
CA THR A 50 10.68 0.39 2.47
C THR A 50 9.24 0.79 2.12
N GLY A 51 8.68 1.81 2.80
CA GLY A 51 7.34 2.33 2.53
C GLY A 51 7.19 2.83 1.10
N ASP A 52 8.18 3.54 0.58
CA ASP A 52 8.21 4.00 -0.82
C ASP A 52 8.24 2.83 -1.80
N SER A 53 8.99 1.77 -1.47
CA SER A 53 9.04 0.55 -2.27
C SER A 53 7.71 -0.19 -2.25
N ILE A 54 7.07 -0.31 -1.09
CA ILE A 54 5.73 -0.89 -0.92
C ILE A 54 4.72 -0.14 -1.80
N LEU A 55 4.70 1.20 -1.77
CA LEU A 55 3.76 1.99 -2.59
C LEU A 55 3.91 1.70 -4.07
N ARG A 56 5.14 1.64 -4.57
CA ARG A 56 5.41 1.33 -5.99
C ARG A 56 4.94 -0.07 -6.35
N HIS A 57 5.21 -1.07 -5.52
CA HIS A 57 4.75 -2.44 -5.78
C HIS A 57 3.22 -2.54 -5.74
N LEU A 58 2.55 -1.87 -4.79
CA LEU A 58 1.09 -1.88 -4.72
C LEU A 58 0.44 -1.16 -5.91
N ASP A 59 1.07 -0.09 -6.42
CA ASP A 59 0.66 0.61 -7.65
C ASP A 59 0.84 -0.29 -8.88
N GLU A 60 1.98 -0.96 -9.01
CA GLU A 60 2.27 -1.92 -10.08
C GLU A 60 1.29 -3.11 -10.09
N LEU A 61 0.85 -3.56 -8.91
CA LEU A 61 -0.19 -4.59 -8.75
C LEU A 61 -1.61 -4.08 -9.04
N GLY A 62 -1.80 -2.78 -9.28
CA GLY A 62 -3.10 -2.16 -9.51
C GLY A 62 -3.98 -2.09 -8.25
N LEU A 63 -3.39 -2.22 -7.06
CA LEU A 63 -4.14 -2.22 -5.80
C LEU A 63 -4.44 -0.82 -5.27
N LEU A 64 -3.78 0.20 -5.81
CA LEU A 64 -3.97 1.60 -5.37
C LEU A 64 -4.95 2.36 -6.27
N SER A 65 -5.40 1.81 -7.40
CA SER A 65 -6.23 2.54 -8.36
C SER A 65 -7.58 2.99 -7.79
N VAL A 66 -7.98 4.20 -8.17
CA VAL A 66 -9.35 4.66 -7.96
C VAL A 66 -10.24 3.85 -8.89
N ASP A 67 -11.20 3.11 -8.33
CA ASP A 67 -12.27 2.49 -9.11
C ASP A 67 -12.98 3.60 -9.90
N GLU A 68 -12.66 3.73 -11.19
CA GLU A 68 -13.48 4.50 -12.12
C GLU A 68 -14.76 3.69 -12.31
N GLY A 69 -15.70 3.86 -11.36
CA GLY A 69 -16.99 3.21 -11.41
C GLY A 69 -17.58 3.32 -12.80
N LYS A 70 -17.69 2.18 -13.49
CA LYS A 70 -18.56 2.00 -14.64
C LYS A 70 -19.94 1.59 -14.19
#